data_AF-A0A0G0U8G5-F1
#
_entry.id   AF-A0A0G0U8G5-F1
#
_cell.length_a   1.000
_cell.length_b   1.000
_cell.length_c   1.000
_cell.angle_alpha   90.00
_cell.angle_beta   90.00
_cell.angle_gamma   90.00
#
_symmetry.space_group_name_H-M   'P 1'
#
loop_
_entity.id
_entity.type
_entity.pdbx_description
1 polymer ?
#
loop_
_entity_poly.entity_id
_entity_poly.type
_entity_poly.pdbx_seq_one_letter_code
_entity_poly.pdbx_strand_id
1 'polypeptide(L)'
;MKRLTINAVKAKNLMKNNRNIIFFLIIAMISFLTGYHFGIGNQSLKYGDTGLPKNCRALITDNIEGYSIGTYSAEETIYSIARNCGPDGYIWNER
;
A
#
# COMPACT_ATOMS: atom_id res chain seq x y z
N MET A 1 15.91 -42.92 -32.69
CA MET A 1 16.05 -42.80 -31.21
C MET A 1 16.52 -41.42 -30.72
N LYS A 2 17.56 -40.78 -31.31
CA LYS A 2 18.07 -39.46 -30.87
C LYS A 2 17.08 -38.27 -30.90
N ARG A 3 16.08 -38.28 -31.79
CA ARG A 3 15.13 -37.15 -31.94
C ARG A 3 14.11 -37.07 -30.78
N LEU A 4 13.73 -38.22 -30.22
CA LEU A 4 12.79 -38.31 -29.09
C LEU A 4 13.42 -37.82 -27.79
N THR A 5 14.72 -38.09 -27.57
CA THR A 5 15.44 -37.66 -26.38
C THR A 5 15.66 -36.14 -26.34
N ILE A 6 15.93 -35.51 -27.50
CA ILE A 6 16.09 -34.04 -27.60
C ILE A 6 14.79 -33.31 -27.25
N ASN A 7 13.65 -33.78 -27.74
CA ASN A 7 12.34 -33.18 -27.44
C ASN A 7 11.97 -33.31 -25.96
N ALA A 8 12.27 -34.44 -25.32
CA ALA A 8 12.04 -34.65 -23.89
C ALA A 8 12.91 -33.75 -23.00
N VAL A 9 14.19 -33.54 -23.37
CA VAL A 9 15.10 -32.62 -22.67
C VAL A 9 14.63 -31.17 -22.82
N LYS A 10 14.22 -30.76 -24.03
CA LYS A 10 13.67 -29.42 -24.28
C LYS A 10 12.40 -29.16 -23.46
N ALA A 11 11.47 -30.12 -23.42
CA ALA A 11 10.25 -30.02 -22.62
C ALA A 11 10.54 -29.93 -21.12
N LYS A 12 11.46 -30.76 -20.58
CA LYS A 12 11.90 -30.67 -19.17
C LYS A 12 12.49 -29.30 -18.83
N ASN A 13 13.33 -28.75 -19.72
CA ASN A 13 13.92 -27.43 -19.51
C ASN A 13 12.88 -26.30 -19.59
N LEU A 14 11.92 -26.40 -20.52
CA LEU A 14 10.82 -25.45 -20.64
C LEU A 14 9.93 -25.46 -19.39
N MET A 15 9.57 -26.65 -18.90
CA MET A 15 8.80 -26.83 -17.67
C MET A 15 9.56 -26.34 -16.43
N LYS A 16 10.87 -26.58 -16.35
CA LYS A 16 11.72 -26.08 -15.25
C LYS A 16 11.79 -24.55 -15.26
N ASN A 17 11.91 -23.94 -16.44
CA ASN A 17 11.92 -22.49 -16.58
C ASN A 17 10.58 -21.87 -16.16
N ASN A 18 9.46 -22.46 -16.61
CA ASN A 18 8.12 -22.00 -16.23
C ASN A 18 7.88 -22.12 -14.72
N ARG A 19 8.37 -23.19 -14.09
CA ARG A 19 8.29 -23.35 -12.63
C ARG A 19 9.04 -22.25 -11.89
N ASN A 20 10.22 -21.86 -12.37
CA ASN A 20 11.00 -20.78 -11.78
C ASN A 20 10.28 -19.43 -11.94
N ILE A 21 9.71 -19.16 -13.12
CA ILE A 21 8.93 -17.94 -13.37
C ILE A 21 7.73 -17.86 -12.42
N ILE A 22 6.95 -18.94 -12.30
CA ILE A 22 5.80 -18.99 -11.38
C ILE A 22 6.24 -18.73 -9.95
N PHE A 23 7.35 -19.32 -9.51
CA PHE A 23 7.90 -19.10 -8.17
C PHE A 23 8.23 -17.62 -7.91
N PHE A 24 8.89 -16.93 -8.85
CA PHE A 24 9.17 -15.51 -8.73
C PHE A 24 7.90 -14.65 -8.72
N LEU A 25 6.89 -14.99 -9.52
CA LEU A 25 5.60 -14.30 -9.52
C LEU A 25 4.87 -14.43 -8.17
N ILE A 26 4.92 -15.62 -7.57
CA ILE A 26 4.34 -15.84 -6.23
C ILE A 26 5.06 -14.98 -5.19
N ILE A 27 6.40 -14.93 -5.21
CA ILE A 27 7.16 -14.07 -4.29
C ILE A 27 6.79 -12.59 -4.49
N ALA A 28 6.73 -12.12 -5.74
CA ALA A 28 6.38 -10.74 -6.04
C ALA A 28 4.97 -10.39 -5.54
N MET A 29 4.00 -11.28 -5.74
CA MET A 29 2.64 -11.11 -5.25
C MET A 29 2.58 -11.08 -3.71
N ILE A 30 3.29 -11.97 -3.02
CA ILE A 30 3.34 -11.99 -1.56
C ILE A 30 3.97 -10.69 -1.04
N SER A 31 5.09 -10.25 -1.60
CA SER A 31 5.74 -8.99 -1.22
C SER A 31 4.84 -7.77 -1.42
N PHE A 32 4.07 -7.75 -2.52
CA PHE A 32 3.09 -6.69 -2.76
C PHE A 32 1.97 -6.71 -1.72
N LEU A 33 1.39 -7.89 -1.44
CA LEU A 33 0.31 -8.05 -0.47
C LEU A 33 0.77 -7.68 0.95
N THR A 34 1.97 -8.10 1.35
CA THR A 34 2.51 -7.75 2.66
C THR A 34 2.80 -6.25 2.76
N GLY A 35 3.39 -5.63 1.74
CA GLY A 35 3.60 -4.19 1.71
C GLY A 35 2.31 -3.37 1.67
N TYR A 36 1.26 -3.90 1.05
CA TYR A 36 -0.05 -3.24 1.01
C TYR A 36 -0.80 -3.34 2.35
N HIS A 37 -0.82 -4.53 2.97
CA HIS A 37 -1.56 -4.77 4.21
C HIS A 37 -0.81 -4.33 5.47
N PHE A 38 0.51 -4.49 5.50
CA PHE A 38 1.39 -4.11 6.61
C PHE A 38 2.21 -2.83 6.31
N GLY A 39 1.97 -2.20 5.17
CA GLY A 39 2.55 -0.89 4.86
C GLY A 39 2.20 0.14 5.93
N ILE A 40 3.10 1.10 6.13
CA ILE A 40 3.03 2.12 7.17
C ILE A 40 1.77 2.98 6.97
N GLY A 41 0.69 2.65 7.68
CA GLY A 41 -0.39 3.56 8.08
C GLY A 41 -1.36 4.12 7.02
N ASN A 42 -0.85 4.65 5.92
CA ASN A 42 -1.47 5.67 5.07
C ASN A 42 -1.95 5.19 3.67
N GLN A 43 -2.12 3.90 3.46
CA GLN A 43 -2.42 3.27 2.16
C GLN A 43 -3.91 3.39 1.78
N SER A 44 -4.78 3.60 2.76
CA SER A 44 -6.23 3.79 2.60
C SER A 44 -6.73 4.84 3.61
N LEU A 45 -7.96 5.32 3.47
CA LEU A 45 -8.60 6.12 4.52
C LEU A 45 -8.91 5.21 5.72
N LYS A 46 -8.51 5.63 6.93
CA LYS A 46 -8.82 4.90 8.17
C LYS A 46 -9.46 5.85 9.17
N TYR A 47 -10.64 5.47 9.66
CA TYR A 47 -11.39 6.21 10.66
C TYR A 47 -11.64 5.32 11.89
N GLY A 48 -11.78 5.93 13.05
CA GLY A 48 -12.16 5.24 14.29
C GLY A 48 -13.66 5.12 14.44
N ASP A 49 -14.08 4.48 15.53
CA ASP A 49 -15.50 4.26 15.83
C ASP A 49 -16.27 5.59 16.03
N THR A 50 -15.55 6.65 16.41
CA THR A 50 -16.08 8.01 16.53
C THR A 50 -16.21 8.73 15.20
N GLY A 51 -15.75 8.13 14.09
CA GLY A 51 -15.63 8.78 12.79
C GLY A 51 -14.39 9.67 12.64
N LEU A 52 -13.52 9.76 13.67
CA LEU A 52 -12.31 10.58 13.59
C LEU A 52 -11.20 9.91 12.78
N PRO A 53 -10.39 10.69 12.02
CA PRO A 53 -9.22 10.16 11.31
C PRO A 53 -8.24 9.42 12.22
N LYS A 54 -7.87 8.20 11.81
CA LYS A 54 -6.83 7.39 12.46
C LYS A 54 -5.51 7.37 11.69
N ASN A 55 -5.46 7.99 10.51
CA ASN A 55 -4.23 8.13 9.75
C ASN A 55 -4.15 9.45 9.00
N CYS A 56 -2.94 9.80 8.55
CA CYS A 56 -2.69 11.07 7.88
C CYS A 56 -3.44 11.19 6.55
N ARG A 57 -3.65 10.06 5.86
CA ARG A 57 -4.47 10.05 4.64
C ARG A 57 -5.91 10.50 4.90
N ALA A 58 -6.56 9.99 5.96
CA ALA A 58 -7.90 10.42 6.34
C ALA A 58 -7.91 11.88 6.79
N LEU A 59 -6.99 12.27 7.68
CA LEU A 59 -6.97 13.64 8.21
C LEU A 59 -6.76 14.68 7.11
N ILE A 60 -5.82 14.46 6.20
CA ILE A 60 -5.56 15.38 5.08
C ILE A 60 -6.80 15.47 4.18
N THR A 61 -7.47 14.35 3.93
CA THR A 61 -8.69 14.32 3.10
C THR A 61 -9.80 15.19 3.73
N ASP A 62 -10.09 15.00 5.00
CA ASP A 62 -11.13 15.75 5.71
C ASP A 62 -10.80 17.26 5.76
N ASN A 63 -9.52 17.61 5.93
CA ASN A 63 -9.07 19.01 5.92
C ASN A 63 -9.22 19.65 4.53
N ILE A 64 -8.87 18.94 3.46
CA ILE A 64 -9.06 19.42 2.08
C ILE A 64 -10.55 19.61 1.79
N GLU A 65 -11.39 18.64 2.15
CA GLU A 65 -12.84 18.74 1.95
C GLU A 65 -13.40 19.95 2.72
N GLY A 66 -13.10 20.06 4.02
CA GLY A 66 -13.53 21.16 4.86
C GLY A 66 -13.09 22.54 4.34
N TYR A 67 -11.86 22.64 3.83
CA TYR A 67 -11.40 23.87 3.16
C TYR A 67 -12.19 24.15 1.88
N SER A 68 -12.40 23.13 1.04
CA SER A 68 -13.05 23.28 -0.26
C SER A 68 -14.50 23.78 -0.17
N ILE A 69 -15.19 23.47 0.93
CA ILE A 69 -16.57 23.92 1.20
C ILE A 69 -16.63 25.16 2.10
N GLY A 70 -15.48 25.73 2.48
CA GLY A 70 -15.38 26.94 3.30
C GLY A 70 -15.63 26.73 4.80
N THR A 71 -15.66 25.48 5.29
CA THR A 71 -15.77 25.17 6.72
C THR A 71 -14.50 25.57 7.48
N TYR A 72 -13.33 25.42 6.85
CA TYR A 72 -12.03 25.77 7.44
C TYR A 72 -11.29 26.77 6.55
N SER A 73 -10.53 27.65 7.18
CA SER A 73 -9.52 28.47 6.50
C SER A 73 -8.31 27.63 6.09
N ALA A 74 -7.49 28.17 5.18
CA ALA A 74 -6.23 27.56 4.81
C ALA A 74 -5.28 27.42 6.03
N GLU A 75 -5.28 28.41 6.93
CA GLU A 75 -4.43 28.40 8.13
C GLU A 75 -4.82 27.28 9.09
N GLU A 76 -6.12 27.12 9.37
CA GLU A 76 -6.63 26.03 10.22
C GLU A 76 -6.31 24.65 9.64
N THR A 77 -6.48 24.52 8.32
CA THR A 77 -6.18 23.29 7.56
C THR A 77 -4.70 22.92 7.71
N ILE A 78 -3.80 23.85 7.42
CA ILE A 78 -2.35 23.63 7.49
C ILE A 78 -1.92 23.33 8.93
N TYR A 79 -2.45 24.07 9.91
CA TYR A 79 -2.14 23.87 11.31
C TYR A 79 -2.59 22.50 11.84
N SER A 80 -3.79 22.06 11.45
CA SER A 80 -4.31 20.73 11.76
C SER A 80 -3.41 19.63 11.20
N ILE A 81 -3.01 19.75 9.93
CA ILE A 81 -2.10 18.80 9.28
C ILE A 81 -0.73 18.80 9.97
N ALA A 82 -0.14 19.97 10.22
CA ALA A 82 1.18 20.08 10.82
C ALA A 82 1.25 19.43 12.22
N ARG A 83 0.23 19.63 13.06
CA ARG A 83 0.22 19.06 14.42
C ARG A 83 0.04 17.54 14.49
N ASN A 84 -0.57 16.94 13.48
CA ASN A 84 -0.91 15.51 13.51
C ASN A 84 -0.06 14.67 12.55
N CYS A 85 0.41 15.27 11.45
CA CYS A 85 1.11 14.61 10.35
C CYS A 85 2.46 15.26 10.01
N GLY A 86 2.84 16.32 10.72
CA GLY A 86 4.18 16.88 10.63
C GLY A 86 5.24 15.96 11.24
N PRO A 87 6.52 16.37 11.20
CA PRO A 87 7.65 15.55 11.68
C PRO A 87 7.51 15.06 13.13
N ASP A 88 6.88 15.86 13.99
CA ASP A 88 6.61 15.55 15.40
C ASP A 88 5.14 15.23 15.67
N GLY A 89 4.33 15.09 14.62
CA GLY A 89 2.90 14.81 14.72
C GLY A 89 2.62 13.37 15.10
N TYR A 90 1.64 13.16 15.99
CA TYR A 90 1.16 11.84 16.36
C TYR A 90 -0.32 11.70 16.02
N ILE A 91 -0.62 11.02 14.92
CA ILE A 91 -2.00 10.70 14.60
C ILE A 91 -2.48 9.47 15.37
N TRP A 92 -3.77 9.44 15.64
CA TRP A 92 -4.39 8.55 16.60
C TRP A 92 -4.30 7.08 16.15
N ASN A 93 -3.49 6.28 16.86
CA ASN A 93 -3.28 4.84 16.62
C ASN A 93 -2.44 4.45 15.38
N GLU A 94 -1.49 5.29 14.93
CA GLU A 94 -0.43 4.86 13.98
C GLU A 94 0.89 4.48 14.67
N ARG A 95 0.83 3.75 15.79
CA ARG A 95 1.98 2.94 16.27
C ARG A 95 1.61 1.47 16.33
#